data_AF-A0A4J2A4F8-F1
#
_entry.id   AF-A0A4J2A4F8-F1
#
_cell.length_a   1.000
_cell.length_b   1.000
_cell.length_c   1.000
_cell.angle_alpha   90.00
_cell.angle_beta   90.00
_cell.angle_gamma   90.00
#
_symmetry.space_group_name_H-M   'P 1'
#
loop_
_entity.id
_entity.type
_entity.pdbx_description
1 polymer ?
#
loop_
_entity_poly.entity_id
_entity_poly.type
_entity_poly.pdbx_seq_one_letter_code
_entity_poly.pdbx_strand_id
1 'polypeptide(L)' 'MTDHQLETSLIVLGKEFDRTKKNGKESFSVHVSFFDGLDTNYHLQEFARQYPVRIARLKPDQITFLIK' A
#
# COMPACT_ATOMS: atom_id res chain seq x y z
N MET A 1 0.33 -2.22 -21.47
CA MET A 1 -0.47 -3.28 -20.84
C MET A 1 -0.72 -2.82 -19.42
N THR A 2 -1.97 -2.50 -19.08
CA THR A 2 -2.32 -2.20 -17.69
C THR A 2 -2.19 -3.51 -16.93
N ASP A 3 -1.26 -3.56 -16.00
CA ASP A 3 -1.00 -4.77 -15.23
C ASP A 3 -2.20 -5.02 -14.31
N HIS A 4 -2.98 -6.08 -14.58
CA HIS A 4 -4.18 -6.41 -13.79
C HIS A 4 -3.84 -6.62 -12.30
N GLN A 5 -2.61 -7.04 -12.00
CA GLN A 5 -2.15 -7.23 -10.63
C GLN A 5 -1.87 -5.88 -9.96
N LEU A 6 -1.33 -4.90 -10.71
CA LEU A 6 -1.20 -3.52 -10.24
C LEU A 6 -2.56 -2.93 -9.89
N GLU A 7 -3.54 -3.00 -10.80
CA GLU A 7 -4.88 -2.45 -10.56
C GLU A 7 -5.52 -3.07 -9.31
N THR A 8 -5.42 -4.40 -9.18
CA THR A 8 -5.91 -5.13 -7.99
C THR A 8 -5.23 -4.64 -6.72
N SER A 9 -3.90 -4.47 -6.77
CA SER A 9 -3.12 -3.99 -5.61
C SER A 9 -3.57 -2.59 -5.18
N LEU A 10 -3.74 -1.68 -6.14
CA LEU A 10 -4.16 -0.31 -5.89
C LEU A 10 -5.58 -0.23 -5.30
N ILE A 11 -6.51 -1.06 -5.78
CA ILE A 11 -7.87 -1.14 -5.24
C ILE A 11 -7.86 -1.58 -3.77
N VAL A 12 -7.08 -2.62 -3.43
CA VAL A 12 -7.01 -3.14 -2.06
C VAL A 12 -6.34 -2.11 -1.13
N LEU A 13 -5.18 -1.58 -1.52
CA LEU A 13 -4.47 -0.57 -0.73
C LEU A 13 -5.27 0.73 -0.57
N GLY A 14 -6.01 1.13 -1.62
CA GLY A 14 -6.89 2.30 -1.58
C GLY A 14 -8.05 2.13 -0.61
N LYS A 15 -8.68 0.95 -0.58
CA LYS A 15 -9.73 0.63 0.42
C LYS A 15 -9.20 0.69 1.85
N GLU A 16 -8.01 0.15 2.09
CA GLU A 16 -7.39 0.18 3.41
C GLU A 16 -6.97 1.60 3.81
N PHE A 17 -6.49 2.42 2.87
CA PHE A 17 -6.23 3.84 3.10
C PHE A 17 -7.50 4.59 3.51
N ASP A 18 -8.58 4.47 2.74
CA ASP A 18 -9.87 5.12 3.03
C ASP A 18 -10.41 4.71 4.39
N ARG A 19 -10.35 3.41 4.70
CA ARG A 19 -10.77 2.86 6.00
C ARG A 19 -9.91 3.43 7.14
N THR A 20 -8.60 3.51 6.95
CA THR A 20 -7.66 4.02 7.95
C THR A 20 -7.93 5.50 8.24
N LYS A 21 -8.14 6.30 7.18
CA LYS A 21 -8.49 7.72 7.30
C LYS A 21 -9.83 7.92 7.99
N LYS A 22 -10.86 7.14 7.63
CA LYS A 22 -12.20 7.18 8.27
C LYS A 22 -12.15 6.83 9.76
N ASN A 23 -11.23 5.96 10.16
CA ASN A 23 -11.03 5.59 11.55
C ASN A 23 -10.15 6.58 12.33
N GLY A 24 -9.71 7.68 11.72
CA GLY A 24 -8.82 8.66 12.36
C GLY A 24 -7.42 8.12 12.66
N LYS A 25 -6.99 7.04 11.98
CA LYS A 25 -5.65 6.47 12.15
C LYS A 25 -4.66 7.13 11.19
N GLU A 26 -3.42 7.25 11.64
CA GLU A 26 -2.34 7.87 10.88
C GLU A 26 -1.54 6.87 10.05
N SER A 27 -1.77 5.56 10.21
CA SER A 27 -1.05 4.54 9.45
C SER A 27 -1.79 3.21 9.37
N PHE A 28 -1.43 2.43 8.34
CA PHE A 28 -1.79 1.02 8.21
C PHE A 28 -0.58 0.21 7.76
N SER A 29 -0.65 -1.12 7.89
CA SER A 29 0.44 -2.02 7.46
C SER A 29 -0.12 -3.24 6.75
N VAL A 30 0.59 -3.70 5.73
CA VAL A 30 0.30 -4.96 5.03
C VAL A 30 1.48 -5.91 5.17
N HIS A 31 1.22 -7.21 5.18
CA HIS A 31 2.27 -8.21 5.19
C HIS A 31 3.01 -8.21 3.84
N VAL A 32 4.32 -8.44 3.84
CA VAL A 32 5.14 -8.46 2.60
C VAL A 32 4.65 -9.49 1.58
N SER A 33 4.06 -10.60 2.03
CA SER A 33 3.45 -11.62 1.16
C SER A 33 2.27 -11.12 0.33
N PHE A 34 1.70 -9.94 0.62
CA PHE A 34 0.72 -9.32 -0.26
C PHE A 34 1.26 -9.09 -1.67
N PHE A 35 2.58 -8.90 -1.78
CA PHE A 35 3.27 -8.67 -3.06
C PHE A 35 4.03 -9.91 -3.53
N ASP A 36 3.73 -11.10 -3.01
CA ASP A 36 4.43 -12.32 -3.42
C ASP A 36 4.19 -12.62 -4.91
N GLY A 37 5.27 -12.85 -5.66
CA GLY A 37 5.23 -12.95 -7.12
C GLY A 37 4.98 -11.64 -7.88
N LEU A 38 4.97 -10.48 -7.21
CA LEU A 38 4.79 -9.14 -7.82
C LEU A 38 6.05 -8.28 -7.69
N ASP A 39 6.19 -7.28 -8.56
CA ASP A 39 7.19 -6.22 -8.35
C ASP A 39 6.71 -5.28 -7.24
N THR A 40 7.09 -5.62 -6.01
CA THR A 40 6.71 -4.86 -4.81
C THR A 40 7.05 -3.38 -4.96
N ASN A 41 8.24 -3.04 -5.48
CA ASN A 41 8.67 -1.64 -5.56
C ASN A 41 7.83 -0.86 -6.55
N TYR A 42 7.52 -1.45 -7.72
CA TYR A 42 6.66 -0.82 -8.71
C TYR A 42 5.26 -0.53 -8.15
N HIS A 43 4.63 -1.51 -7.49
CA HIS A 43 3.29 -1.35 -6.92
C HIS A 43 3.26 -0.30 -5.80
N LEU A 44 4.28 -0.28 -4.94
CA LEU A 44 4.42 0.71 -3.89
C LEU A 44 4.61 2.13 -4.43
N GLN A 45 5.43 2.28 -5.49
CA GLN A 45 5.66 3.57 -6.14
C GLN A 45 4.39 4.11 -6.79
N GLU A 46 3.67 3.27 -7.53
CA GLU A 46 2.42 3.66 -8.17
C GLU A 46 1.32 4.00 -7.14
N PHE A 47 1.28 3.28 -6.01
CA PHE A 47 0.39 3.62 -4.91
C PHE A 47 0.74 4.98 -4.28
N ALA A 48 2.01 5.21 -3.95
CA ALA A 48 2.47 6.48 -3.37
C ALA A 48 2.33 7.69 -4.31
N ARG A 49 2.19 7.45 -5.62
CA ARG A 49 1.91 8.48 -6.61
C ARG A 49 0.44 8.94 -6.60
N GLN A 50 -0.48 8.07 -6.18
CA GLN A 50 -1.92 8.34 -6.17
C GLN A 50 -2.43 8.75 -4.77
N TYR A 51 -1.80 8.28 -3.70
CA TYR A 51 -2.24 8.51 -2.33
C TYR A 51 -1.18 9.27 -1.52
N PRO A 52 -1.58 10.19 -0.63
CA PRO A 52 -0.66 10.97 0.20
C PRO A 52 -0.12 10.11 1.35
N VAL A 53 0.76 9.17 1.04
CA VAL A 53 1.39 8.26 2.00
C VAL A 53 2.90 8.37 1.98
N ARG A 54 3.53 8.05 3.11
CA ARG A 54 4.95 7.74 3.22
C ARG A 54 5.08 6.25 3.56
N ILE A 55 5.84 5.54 2.75
CA ILE A 55 6.07 4.11 2.93
C ILE A 55 7.29 3.92 3.84
N ALA A 56 7.13 3.11 4.87
CA ALA A 56 8.17 2.79 5.85
C ALA A 56 8.20 1.28 6.11
N ARG A 57 9.39 0.74 6.33
CA ARG A 57 9.57 -0.67 6.71
C ARG A 57 9.92 -0.73 8.19
N LEU A 58 8.90 -0.66 9.04
CA LEU A 58 9.06 -0.68 10.50
C LEU A 58 9.29 -2.10 11.04
N LYS A 59 8.80 -3.11 10.32
CA LYS A 59 8.98 -4.54 10.64
C LYS A 59 9.45 -5.28 9.38
N PRO A 60 10.27 -6.33 9.51
CA PRO A 60 10.80 -7.06 8.36
C PRO A 60 9.70 -7.71 7.51
N ASP A 61 8.63 -8.17 8.15
CA ASP A 61 7.48 -8.85 7.56
C ASP A 61 6.36 -7.89 7.12
N GLN A 62 6.49 -6.58 7.35
CA GLN A 62 5.42 -5.62 7.06
C GLN A 62 5.90 -4.40 6.29
N ILE A 63 5.00 -3.88 5.47
CA ILE A 63 5.14 -2.59 4.81
C ILE A 63 4.12 -1.65 5.44
N THR A 64 4.61 -0.61 6.11
CA THR A 64 3.79 0.38 6.80
C THR A 64 3.59 1.60 5.91
N PHE A 65 2.34 2.03 5.78
CA PHE A 65 1.94 3.23 5.05
C PHE A 65 1.50 4.29 6.07
N LEU A 66 2.27 5.36 6.16
CA LEU A 66 2.00 6.51 7.01
C LEU A 66 1.18 7.52 6.20
N ILE A 67 -0.04 7.83 6.62
CA ILE A 67 -0.94 8.79 5.98
C ILE A 67 -0.48 10.20 6.33
N LYS A 68 -0.47 11.09 5.33
CA LYS A 68 -0.19 12.53 5.49
C LYS A 68 -1.47 13.35 5.52
#